data_AF-A0A5C9BJE9-F1
#
_entry.id   AF-A0A5C9BJE9-F1
#
_cell.length_a   1.000
_cell.length_b   1.000
_cell.length_c   1.000
_cell.angle_alpha   90.00
_cell.angle_beta   90.00
_cell.angle_gamma   90.00
#
_symmetry.space_group_name_H-M   'P 1'
#
loop_
_entity.id
_entity.type
_entity.pdbx_description
1 polymer ?
#
loop_
_entity_poly.entity_id
_entity_poly.type
_entity_poly.pdbx_seq_one_letter_code
_entity_poly.pdbx_strand_id
1 'polypeptide(L)' 'MPHNIYLPNLARVIYIKDEVPGERAIRTFHLEPLDGGWFDHECGQCAMLSVFGRGEALISIAS' A
#
# COMPACT_ATOMS: atom_id res chain seq x y z
N MET A 1 -21.76 -9.56 -6.07
CA MET A 1 -20.74 -10.20 -6.94
C MET A 1 -19.95 -11.15 -6.06
N PRO A 2 -19.53 -12.34 -6.54
CA PRO A 2 -18.63 -13.19 -5.78
C PRO A 2 -17.33 -12.43 -5.43
N HIS A 3 -16.73 -12.75 -4.29
CA HIS A 3 -15.50 -12.14 -3.79
C HIS A 3 -14.35 -12.37 -4.79
N ASN A 4 -13.94 -11.33 -5.53
CA ASN A 4 -12.85 -11.41 -6.50
C ASN A 4 -11.55 -10.93 -5.85
N ILE A 5 -10.70 -11.87 -5.49
CA ILE A 5 -9.41 -11.62 -4.84
C ILE A 5 -8.40 -10.85 -5.70
N TYR A 6 -8.66 -10.73 -7.01
CA TYR A 6 -7.80 -10.00 -7.95
C TYR A 6 -8.22 -8.54 -8.11
N LEU A 7 -9.34 -8.11 -7.50
CA LEU A 7 -9.68 -6.69 -7.49
C LEU A 7 -8.84 -5.96 -6.44
N PRO A 8 -8.12 -4.90 -6.81
CA PRO A 8 -7.36 -4.11 -5.85
C PRO A 8 -8.30 -3.36 -4.91
N ASN A 9 -7.93 -3.30 -3.63
CA ASN A 9 -8.64 -2.50 -2.63
C ASN A 9 -8.23 -1.03 -2.74
N LEU A 10 -9.20 -0.13 -2.74
CA LEU A 10 -8.92 1.30 -2.68
C LEU A 10 -8.46 1.69 -1.27
N ALA A 11 -7.38 2.45 -1.23
CA ALA A 11 -6.72 2.87 -0.01
C ALA A 11 -6.42 4.37 -0.04
N ARG A 12 -6.39 4.99 1.14
CA ARG A 12 -5.93 6.36 1.33
C ARG A 12 -4.68 6.38 2.19
N VAL A 13 -3.70 7.20 1.80
CA VAL A 13 -2.55 7.51 2.67
C VAL A 13 -3.04 8.37 3.82
N ILE A 14 -2.96 7.84 5.04
CA ILE A 14 -3.37 8.55 6.26
C ILE A 14 -2.19 9.14 7.02
N TYR A 15 -0.98 8.61 6.81
CA TYR A 15 0.24 9.11 7.42
C TYR A 15 1.46 8.79 6.56
N ILE A 16 2.41 9.72 6.54
CA ILE A 16 3.70 9.59 5.87
C ILE A 16 4.77 9.87 6.90
N LYS A 17 5.67 8.90 7.11
CA LYS A 17 6.85 9.06 7.94
C LYS A 17 8.07 9.17 7.05
N ASP A 18 8.78 10.29 7.13
CA ASP A 18 10.11 10.42 6.52
C ASP A 18 11.12 9.65 7.39
N GLU A 19 11.60 8.50 6.90
CA GLU A 19 12.64 7.71 7.58
C GLU A 19 14.02 8.30 7.33
N VAL A 20 14.26 8.73 6.09
CA VAL A 20 15.51 9.37 5.66
C VAL A 20 15.17 10.54 4.72
N PRO A 21 15.61 11.78 5.02
CA PRO A 21 15.38 12.93 4.15
C PRO A 21 16.43 13.03 3.01
N GLY A 22 16.21 13.95 2.06
CA GLY A 22 17.16 14.29 1.00
C GLY A 22 16.73 13.85 -0.40
N GLU A 23 17.66 13.87 -1.35
CA GLU A 23 17.39 13.56 -2.77
C GLU A 23 16.93 12.10 -2.97
N ARG A 24 17.37 11.19 -2.09
CA ARG A 24 16.99 9.77 -2.06
C ARG A 24 16.20 9.44 -0.80
N ALA A 25 15.11 10.16 -0.59
CA ALA A 25 14.31 10.00 0.60
C ALA A 25 13.72 8.58 0.71
N ILE A 26 13.70 8.05 1.94
CA ILE A 26 12.99 6.82 2.29
C ILE A 26 11.77 7.21 3.13
N ARG A 27 10.59 6.72 2.73
CA ARG A 27 9.32 7.04 3.36
C ARG A 27 8.53 5.79 3.67
N THR A 28 7.93 5.77 4.84
CA THR A 28 6.93 4.78 5.24
C THR A 28 5.54 5.40 5.08
N PHE A 29 4.64 4.69 4.40
CA PHE A 29 3.26 5.13 4.19
C PHE A 29 2.32 4.24 4.98
N HIS A 30 1.45 4.85 5.77
CA HIS A 30 0.33 4.13 6.40
C HIS A 30 -0.93 4.38 5.59
N LEU A 31 -1.62 3.29 5.30
CA LEU A 31 -2.77 3.24 4.42
C LEU A 31 -4.01 2.80 5.21
N GLU A 32 -5.16 3.33 4.83
CA GLU A 32 -6.47 2.93 5.38
C GLU A 32 -7.43 2.57 4.23
N PRO A 33 -8.25 1.51 4.36
CA PRO A 33 -9.25 1.16 3.36
C PRO A 33 -10.34 2.21 3.24
N LEU A 34 -10.75 2.48 2.01
CA LEU A 34 -11.93 3.30 1.75
C LEU A 34 -13.23 2.49 1.87
N ASP A 35 -13.21 1.21 1.48
CA ASP A 35 -14.41 0.35 1.41
C ASP A 35 -14.45 -0.73 2.50
N GLY A 36 -13.80 -0.46 3.64
CA GLY A 36 -13.95 -1.23 4.89
C GLY A 36 -13.25 -2.59 4.97
N GLY A 37 -12.55 -3.04 3.92
CA GLY A 37 -11.82 -4.31 3.91
C GLY A 37 -10.34 -4.16 3.57
N TRP A 38 -9.48 -4.76 4.41
CA TRP A 38 -8.08 -5.03 4.08
C TRP A 38 -7.89 -6.49 3.68
N PHE A 39 -6.71 -6.82 3.18
CA PHE A 39 -6.31 -8.20 2.93
C PHE A 39 -5.43 -8.70 4.07
N ASP A 40 -5.57 -9.98 4.39
CA ASP A 40 -4.66 -10.66 5.32
C ASP A 40 -3.31 -10.89 4.64
N HIS A 41 -2.22 -10.76 5.40
CA HIS A 41 -0.87 -11.01 4.92
C HIS A 41 -0.02 -11.65 6.02
N GLU A 42 1.05 -12.32 5.60
CA GLU A 42 2.05 -12.92 6.47
C GLU A 42 3.39 -12.17 6.39
N CYS A 43 4.20 -12.29 7.43
CA CYS A 43 5.54 -11.70 7.48
C CYS A 43 6.38 -12.11 6.24
N GLY A 44 7.01 -11.13 5.59
CA GLY A 44 7.82 -11.34 4.39
C GLY A 44 7.06 -11.20 3.07
N GLN A 45 5.74 -10.99 3.09
CA GLN A 45 4.96 -10.72 1.89
C GLN A 45 5.08 -9.25 1.45
N CYS A 46 4.73 -9.02 0.18
CA CYS A 46 4.72 -7.72 -0.47
C CYS A 46 3.33 -7.43 -1.04
N ALA A 47 3.01 -6.16 -1.20
CA ALA A 47 1.81 -5.69 -1.86
C ALA A 47 2.18 -5.01 -3.19
N MET A 48 1.37 -5.24 -4.23
CA MET A 48 1.42 -4.43 -5.44
C MET A 48 0.60 -3.16 -5.19
N LEU A 49 1.24 -2.00 -5.27
CA LEU A 49 0.57 -0.71 -5.13
C LEU A 49 0.44 -0.06 -6.50
N SER A 50 -0.78 0.35 -6.85
CA SER A 50 -1.06 1.11 -8.06
C SER A 50 -1.46 2.53 -7.68
N VAL A 51 -0.83 3.52 -8.33
CA VAL A 51 -1.16 4.94 -8.17
C VAL A 51 -1.79 5.41 -9.47
N PHE A 52 -3.03 5.90 -9.38
CA PHE A 52 -3.80 6.36 -10.53
C PHE A 52 -3.02 7.37 -11.38
N GLY A 53 -2.89 7.08 -12.68
CA GLY A 53 -2.18 7.93 -13.62
C GLY A 53 -0.66 7.99 -13.45
N ARG A 54 -0.06 7.16 -12.58
CA ARG A 54 1.39 7.11 -12.35
C ARG A 54 2.00 5.75 -12.68
N GLY A 55 1.39 4.66 -12.21
CA GLY A 55 1.89 3.31 -12.44
C GLY A 55 1.89 2.47 -11.17
N GLU A 56 2.68 1.40 -11.17
CA GLU A 56 2.63 0.34 -10.17
C GLU A 56 4.02 0.04 -9.60
N ALA A 57 4.07 -0.33 -8.32
CA ALA A 57 5.29 -0.73 -7.64
C ALA A 57 4.99 -1.86 -6.63
N LEU A 58 5.87 -2.86 -6.60
CA LEU A 58 5.85 -3.91 -5.58
C LEU A 58 6.59 -3.41 -4.34
N ILE A 59 5.92 -3.34 -3.19
CA ILE A 59 6.48 -2.83 -1.94
C ILE A 59 6.29 -3.87 -0.83
N SER A 60 7.32 -4.10 -0.02
CA SER A 60 7.24 -4.98 1.15
C SER A 60 6.29 -4.43 2.21
N ILE A 61 5.48 -5.31 2.81
CA ILE A 61 4.59 -4.94 3.90
C ILE A 61 5.41 -4.94 5.19
N ALA A 62 5.44 -3.79 5.87
CA ALA A 62 6.26 -3.60 7.07
C ALA A 62 5.48 -3.73 8.39
N SER A 63 4.14 -3.76 8.34
CA SER A 63 3.24 -3.82 9.50
C SER A 63 1.83 -4.25 9.11
#